data_AF-A0A6L5YZ85-F1
#
_entry.id   AF-A0A6L5YZ85-F1
#
_cell.length_a   1.000
_cell.length_b   1.000
_cell.length_c   1.000
_cell.angle_alpha   90.00
_cell.angle_beta   90.00
_cell.angle_gamma   90.00
#
_symmetry.space_group_name_H-M   'P 1'
#
loop_
_entity.id
_entity.type
_entity.pdbx_description
1 polymer ?
#
loop_
_entity_poly.entity_id
_entity_poly.type
_entity_poly.pdbx_seq_one_letter_code
_entity_poly.pdbx_strand_id
1 'polypeptide(L)'
;MSLMCHRAFPHQASGCTTAAEGPRADSMDDRMIVGWREWVQLPQTGRGFIRAKMDTGARTSALHAYDLRMEHADGADWALFHLLGRKGEAEQRFRVKAVRSIRSSNGMVEERPVVELDMTMGRHSWSVEVTLTDREQMAYRMLVGREALSGRILVDPSRSHILGRHLQGGWVHT
;
A
#
# COMPACT_ATOMS: atom_id res chain seq x y z
N MET A 1 -36.51 -1.30 57.63
CA MET A 1 -35.98 -2.54 58.23
C MET A 1 -37.00 -3.64 58.03
N SER A 2 -36.82 -4.49 57.02
CA SER A 2 -37.54 -5.77 56.91
C SER A 2 -36.78 -6.71 55.96
N LEU A 3 -36.05 -7.62 56.60
CA LEU A 3 -35.78 -9.02 56.25
C LEU A 3 -35.48 -9.38 54.79
N MET A 4 -34.17 -9.52 54.50
CA MET A 4 -33.66 -10.39 53.44
C MET A 4 -33.80 -11.86 53.86
N CYS A 5 -34.44 -12.66 53.01
CA CYS A 5 -34.55 -14.11 53.18
C CYS A 5 -33.45 -14.81 52.34
N HIS A 6 -32.55 -15.51 53.03
CA HIS A 6 -31.58 -16.43 52.45
C HIS A 6 -32.26 -17.62 51.77
N ARG A 7 -31.84 -17.97 50.55
CA ARG A 7 -31.68 -19.37 50.14
C ARG A 7 -30.51 -19.52 49.17
N ALA A 8 -29.48 -20.23 49.64
CA ALA A 8 -28.47 -20.84 48.81
C ALA A 8 -29.04 -22.10 48.14
N PHE A 9 -28.65 -22.34 46.89
CA PHE A 9 -28.72 -23.66 46.26
C PHE A 9 -27.34 -23.97 45.67
N PRO A 10 -26.66 -25.05 46.10
CA PRO A 10 -25.46 -25.52 45.42
C PRO A 10 -25.87 -26.50 44.32
N HIS A 11 -25.33 -26.35 43.12
CA HIS A 11 -25.24 -27.45 42.18
C HIS A 11 -23.84 -27.46 41.58
N GLN A 12 -23.11 -28.53 41.90
CA GLN A 12 -21.88 -28.90 41.22
C GLN A 12 -22.19 -29.67 39.92
N ALA A 13 -21.33 -29.37 38.94
CA ALA A 13 -20.78 -30.22 37.87
C ALA A 13 -21.72 -30.89 36.86
N SER A 14 -21.54 -30.51 35.59
CA SER A 14 -21.37 -31.47 34.49
C SER A 14 -20.59 -30.81 33.36
N GLY A 15 -19.40 -31.36 33.10
CA GLY A 15 -18.55 -30.97 31.98
C GLY A 15 -19.25 -31.23 30.65
N CYS A 16 -19.29 -30.20 29.81
CA CYS A 16 -19.67 -30.33 28.41
C CYS A 16 -18.38 -30.39 27.57
N THR A 17 -18.22 -31.53 26.92
CA THR A 17 -17.16 -31.92 26.01
C THR A 17 -17.10 -31.02 24.77
N THR A 18 -15.86 -30.67 24.37
CA THR A 18 -15.41 -30.19 23.04
C THR A 18 -16.19 -29.03 22.40
N ALA A 19 -15.72 -27.80 22.62
CA ALA A 19 -15.88 -26.75 21.62
C ALA A 19 -14.80 -26.94 20.56
N ALA A 20 -15.21 -27.23 19.32
CA ALA A 20 -14.36 -27.24 18.15
C ALA A 20 -13.56 -25.93 18.05
N GLU A 21 -12.25 -26.04 17.82
CA GLU A 21 -11.42 -24.90 17.44
C GLU A 21 -12.02 -24.26 16.18
N GLY A 22 -12.59 -23.06 16.34
CA GLY A 22 -12.92 -22.19 15.22
C GLY A 22 -11.67 -21.92 14.36
N PRO A 23 -11.84 -21.45 13.11
CA PRO A 23 -10.71 -21.22 12.22
C PRO A 23 -9.69 -20.34 12.93
N ARG A 24 -8.48 -20.90 13.13
CA ARG A 24 -7.35 -20.16 13.70
C ARG A 24 -7.18 -18.91 12.87
N ALA A 25 -7.27 -17.74 13.50
CA ALA A 25 -6.94 -16.48 12.87
C ALA A 25 -5.58 -16.66 12.19
N ASP A 26 -5.56 -16.41 10.88
CA ASP A 26 -4.38 -16.38 10.02
C ASP A 26 -3.21 -15.79 10.84
N SER A 27 -2.11 -16.52 11.02
CA SER A 27 -1.03 -16.12 11.93
C SER A 27 -0.56 -14.72 11.57
N MET A 28 -0.91 -13.73 12.40
CA MET A 28 -0.68 -12.30 12.13
C MET A 28 0.79 -11.88 12.18
N ASP A 29 1.71 -12.81 12.45
CA ASP A 29 3.07 -12.52 12.92
C ASP A 29 4.12 -12.19 11.85
N ASP A 30 3.84 -12.41 10.55
CA ASP A 30 4.84 -12.16 9.49
C ASP A 30 4.62 -10.85 8.71
N ARG A 31 3.67 -9.99 9.12
CA ARG A 31 3.41 -8.73 8.41
C ARG A 31 4.38 -7.63 8.86
N MET A 32 4.91 -6.89 7.88
CA MET A 32 5.77 -5.74 8.14
C MET A 32 4.95 -4.58 8.72
N ILE A 33 5.33 -4.06 9.88
CA ILE A 33 4.76 -2.84 10.43
C ILE A 33 5.47 -1.63 9.82
N VAL A 34 4.71 -0.71 9.23
CA VAL A 34 5.22 0.52 8.60
C VAL A 34 4.47 1.74 9.10
N GLY A 35 5.06 2.93 8.95
CA GLY A 35 4.36 4.18 9.21
C GLY A 35 3.35 4.51 8.11
N TRP A 36 2.45 5.46 8.35
CA TRP A 36 1.50 5.94 7.33
C TRP A 36 2.17 6.62 6.13
N ARG A 37 3.45 6.98 6.26
CA ARG A 37 4.32 7.41 5.17
C ARG A 37 5.66 6.70 5.27
N GLU A 38 6.13 6.22 4.12
CA GLU A 38 7.42 5.55 3.99
C GLU A 38 8.19 6.01 2.75
N TRP A 39 9.47 5.63 2.70
CA TRP A 39 10.27 5.66 1.48
C TRP A 39 10.09 4.35 0.72
N VAL A 40 9.78 4.45 -0.57
CA VAL A 40 9.69 3.32 -1.49
C VAL A 40 10.61 3.52 -2.67
N GLN A 41 11.06 2.45 -3.31
CA GLN A 41 11.78 2.51 -4.57
C GLN A 41 10.96 1.79 -5.64
N LEU A 42 11.06 2.29 -6.88
CA LEU A 42 10.56 1.63 -8.08
C LEU A 42 11.80 1.32 -8.93
N PRO A 43 12.50 0.18 -8.71
CA PRO A 43 13.85 -0.04 -9.24
C PRO A 43 13.93 0.10 -10.75
N GLN A 44 12.90 -0.35 -11.49
CA GLN A 44 12.86 -0.24 -12.96
C GLN A 44 12.94 1.20 -13.47
N THR A 45 12.57 2.17 -12.64
CA THR A 45 12.56 3.59 -13.02
C THR A 45 13.91 4.28 -12.83
N GLY A 46 14.82 3.70 -12.04
CA GLY A 46 16.10 4.32 -11.71
C GLY A 46 16.01 5.64 -10.93
N ARG A 47 14.84 6.00 -10.37
CA ARG A 47 14.58 7.32 -9.75
C ARG A 47 14.97 7.43 -8.28
N GLY A 48 15.41 6.32 -7.67
CA GLY A 48 15.75 6.25 -6.25
C GLY A 48 14.52 6.17 -5.35
N PHE A 49 14.58 6.83 -4.19
CA PHE A 49 13.50 6.79 -3.21
C PHE A 49 12.41 7.83 -3.49
N ILE A 50 11.16 7.40 -3.43
CA ILE A 50 9.94 8.20 -3.52
C ILE A 50 9.27 8.19 -2.15
N ARG A 51 8.79 9.35 -1.68
CA ARG A 51 7.91 9.39 -0.49
C ARG A 51 6.52 8.95 -0.89
N ALA A 52 6.04 7.88 -0.27
CA ALA A 52 4.71 7.35 -0.54
C ALA A 52 3.85 7.37 0.73
N LYS A 53 2.57 7.67 0.56
CA LYS A 53 1.57 7.53 1.63
C LYS A 53 0.99 6.11 1.57
N MET A 54 0.97 5.41 2.69
CA MET A 54 0.24 4.15 2.83
C MET A 54 -1.24 4.50 2.94
N ASP A 55 -2.00 4.27 1.87
CA ASP A 55 -3.38 4.75 1.75
C ASP A 55 -4.35 3.57 1.78
N THR A 56 -4.77 3.18 2.98
CA THR A 56 -5.76 2.12 3.18
C THR A 56 -7.14 2.48 2.63
N GLY A 57 -7.40 3.75 2.28
CA GLY A 57 -8.64 4.18 1.60
C GLY A 57 -8.64 3.87 0.10
N ALA A 58 -7.47 3.85 -0.53
CA ALA A 58 -7.32 3.55 -1.95
C ALA A 58 -7.31 2.04 -2.23
N ARG A 59 -8.02 1.58 -3.26
CA ARG A 59 -7.96 0.18 -3.72
C ARG A 59 -6.61 -0.11 -4.38
N THR A 60 -6.35 0.58 -5.48
CA THR A 60 -5.13 0.45 -6.29
C THR A 60 -4.17 1.60 -5.97
N SER A 61 -2.87 1.33 -6.04
CA SER A 61 -1.84 2.35 -5.88
C SER A 61 -1.91 3.41 -6.99
N ALA A 62 -1.38 4.60 -6.71
CA ALA A 62 -1.33 5.70 -7.68
C ALA A 62 0.05 6.36 -7.67
N LEU A 63 0.59 6.65 -8.86
CA LEU A 63 1.87 7.32 -9.05
C LEU A 63 1.66 8.58 -9.87
N HIS A 64 2.28 9.66 -9.41
CA HIS A 64 2.34 10.90 -10.13
C HIS A 64 3.11 10.72 -11.43
N ALA A 65 2.45 10.98 -12.55
CA ALA A 65 2.99 10.93 -13.88
C ALA A 65 2.82 12.31 -14.51
N TYR A 66 3.92 13.06 -14.64
CA TYR A 66 3.91 14.36 -15.31
C TYR A 66 3.99 14.16 -16.84
N ASP A 67 3.31 15.02 -17.60
CA ASP A 67 3.28 14.98 -19.07
C ASP A 67 2.96 13.57 -19.62
N LEU A 68 1.92 12.94 -19.04
CA LEU A 68 1.49 11.59 -19.38
C LEU A 68 0.88 11.56 -20.79
N ARG A 69 1.49 10.73 -21.65
CA ARG A 69 1.06 10.47 -23.03
C ARG A 69 0.86 8.98 -23.25
N MET A 70 -0.12 8.66 -24.10
CA MET A 70 -0.39 7.29 -24.53
C MET A 70 0.15 7.10 -25.96
N GLU A 71 0.78 5.97 -26.22
CA GLU A 71 1.29 5.56 -27.52
C GLU A 71 0.80 4.13 -27.83
N HIS A 72 0.41 3.87 -29.07
CA HIS A 72 0.17 2.51 -29.55
C HIS A 72 1.35 2.06 -30.42
N ALA A 73 2.08 1.04 -29.98
CA ALA A 73 3.26 0.52 -30.67
C ALA A 73 3.38 -0.99 -30.44
N ASP A 74 3.81 -1.72 -31.48
CA ASP A 74 4.01 -3.17 -31.44
C ASP A 74 2.77 -3.97 -30.97
N GLY A 75 1.58 -3.50 -31.34
CA GLY A 75 0.30 -4.12 -30.98
C GLY A 75 -0.06 -3.99 -29.49
N ALA A 76 0.51 -3.00 -28.80
CA ALA A 76 0.24 -2.73 -27.39
C ALA A 76 0.16 -1.23 -27.09
N ASP A 77 -0.55 -0.90 -26.01
CA ASP A 77 -0.59 0.46 -25.48
C ASP A 77 0.57 0.68 -24.50
N TRP A 78 1.19 1.84 -24.61
CA TRP A 78 2.33 2.29 -23.81
C TRP A 78 2.01 3.64 -23.18
N ALA A 79 2.42 3.82 -21.93
CA ALA A 79 2.37 5.10 -21.23
C ALA A 79 3.78 5.69 -21.18
N LEU A 80 3.91 6.91 -21.70
CA LEU A 80 5.12 7.74 -21.60
C LEU A 80 4.86 8.86 -20.61
N PHE A 81 5.74 9.03 -19.63
CA PHE A 81 5.56 10.05 -18.59
C PHE A 81 6.87 10.37 -17.90
N HIS A 82 6.90 11.51 -17.21
CA HIS A 82 8.06 11.92 -16.43
C HIS A 82 7.87 11.61 -14.95
N LEU A 83 8.93 11.09 -14.33
CA LEU A 83 9.04 10.97 -12.88
C LEU A 83 10.10 11.94 -12.36
N LEU A 84 9.89 12.51 -11.17
CA LEU A 84 10.89 13.26 -10.43
C LEU A 84 11.70 12.32 -9.50
N GLY A 85 12.96 12.64 -9.28
CA GLY A 85 13.93 11.82 -8.55
C GLY A 85 15.14 12.68 -8.21
N ARG A 86 16.12 12.10 -7.51
CA ARG A 86 17.24 12.88 -6.92
C ARG A 86 18.08 13.65 -7.97
N LYS A 87 18.19 13.13 -9.19
CA LYS A 87 19.02 13.71 -10.27
C LYS A 87 18.27 14.66 -11.22
N GLY A 88 17.08 15.14 -10.82
CA GLY A 88 16.17 15.83 -11.75
C GLY A 88 15.37 14.84 -12.59
N GLU A 89 14.40 15.31 -13.37
CA GLU A 89 13.36 14.53 -14.07
C GLU A 89 13.88 13.54 -15.12
N ALA A 90 13.13 12.47 -15.38
CA ALA A 90 13.43 11.53 -16.46
C ALA A 90 12.12 10.96 -17.03
N GLU A 91 12.08 10.84 -18.36
CA GLU A 91 11.01 10.16 -19.08
C GLU A 91 11.06 8.65 -18.80
N GLN A 92 9.90 8.04 -18.74
CA GLN A 92 9.64 6.63 -18.47
C GLN A 92 8.68 6.10 -19.52
N ARG A 93 8.86 4.84 -19.94
CA ARG A 93 7.98 4.17 -20.88
C ARG A 93 7.60 2.80 -20.34
N PHE A 94 6.31 2.58 -20.08
CA PHE A 94 5.80 1.33 -19.53
C PHE A 94 4.60 0.83 -20.32
N ARG A 95 4.52 -0.49 -20.53
CA ARG A 95 3.35 -1.11 -21.16
C ARG A 95 2.13 -0.95 -20.27
N VAL A 96 1.01 -0.58 -20.86
CA VAL A 96 -0.27 -0.45 -20.18
C VAL A 96 -0.93 -1.82 -20.08
N LYS A 97 -1.28 -2.21 -18.86
CA LYS A 97 -1.94 -3.49 -18.55
C LYS A 97 -3.46 -3.37 -18.68
N ALA A 98 -4.01 -2.21 -18.30
CA ALA A 98 -5.43 -1.89 -18.36
C ALA A 98 -5.63 -0.38 -18.24
N VAL A 99 -6.84 0.09 -18.53
CA VAL A 99 -7.31 1.42 -18.14
C VAL A 99 -8.40 1.25 -17.08
N ARG A 100 -8.37 2.05 -16.01
CA ARG A 100 -9.35 1.99 -14.93
C ARG A 100 -10.00 3.35 -14.70
N SER A 101 -11.32 3.37 -14.60
CA SER A 101 -12.05 4.55 -14.13
C SER A 101 -11.90 4.67 -12.61
N ILE A 102 -11.23 5.72 -12.15
CA ILE A 102 -10.96 5.98 -10.73
C ILE A 102 -11.78 7.19 -10.29
N ARG A 103 -12.55 7.03 -9.21
CA ARG A 103 -13.25 8.13 -8.54
C ARG A 103 -12.39 8.70 -7.43
N SER A 104 -12.03 9.97 -7.51
CA SER A 104 -11.31 10.68 -6.45
C SER A 104 -12.25 11.12 -5.33
N SER A 105 -11.67 11.50 -4.18
CA SER A 105 -12.42 11.95 -3.00
C SER A 105 -13.27 13.21 -3.23
N ASN A 106 -12.95 14.00 -4.26
CA ASN A 106 -13.75 15.16 -4.69
C ASN A 106 -14.88 14.78 -5.66
N GLY A 107 -15.12 13.48 -5.90
CA GLY A 107 -16.21 12.97 -6.74
C GLY A 107 -15.92 12.92 -8.24
N MET A 108 -14.81 13.49 -8.71
CA MET A 108 -14.42 13.40 -10.13
C MET A 108 -14.05 11.97 -10.50
N VAL A 109 -14.36 11.59 -11.73
CA VAL A 109 -14.00 10.29 -12.32
C VAL A 109 -13.00 10.54 -13.43
N GLU A 110 -11.90 9.81 -13.43
CA GLU A 110 -10.81 9.90 -14.40
C GLU A 110 -10.45 8.50 -14.88
N GLU A 111 -10.21 8.36 -16.18
CA GLU A 111 -9.63 7.13 -16.73
C GLU A 111 -8.11 7.17 -16.60
N ARG A 112 -7.55 6.17 -15.93
CA ARG A 112 -6.13 6.11 -15.62
C ARG A 112 -5.49 4.85 -16.19
N PRO A 113 -4.38 4.97 -16.94
CA PRO A 113 -3.57 3.82 -17.33
C PRO A 113 -3.04 3.11 -16.10
N VAL A 114 -3.07 1.77 -16.14
CA VAL A 114 -2.51 0.89 -15.12
C VAL A 114 -1.25 0.26 -15.69
N VAL A 115 -0.14 0.43 -14.96
CA VAL A 115 1.13 -0.24 -15.24
C VAL A 115 1.48 -1.17 -14.08
N GLU A 116 2.31 -2.17 -14.36
CA GLU A 116 2.85 -3.07 -13.35
C GLU A 116 4.31 -2.70 -13.07
N LEU A 117 4.66 -2.52 -11.79
CA LEU A 117 5.98 -2.09 -11.34
C LEU A 117 6.43 -2.93 -10.16
N ASP A 118 7.74 -3.12 -10.01
CA ASP A 118 8.31 -3.70 -8.79
C ASP A 118 8.47 -2.58 -7.78
N MET A 119 7.88 -2.76 -6.60
CA MET A 119 8.06 -1.84 -5.48
C MET A 119 9.02 -2.47 -4.49
N THR A 120 9.98 -1.69 -4.01
CA THR A 120 10.84 -2.06 -2.88
C THR A 120 10.53 -1.16 -1.69
N MET A 121 10.33 -1.77 -0.53
CA MET A 121 10.08 -1.09 0.74
C MET A 121 10.86 -1.81 1.84
N GLY A 122 11.82 -1.10 2.45
CA GLY A 122 12.78 -1.73 3.36
C GLY A 122 13.57 -2.84 2.66
N ARG A 123 13.43 -4.09 3.12
CA ARG A 123 14.10 -5.26 2.53
C ARG A 123 13.19 -6.09 1.62
N HIS A 124 11.93 -5.71 1.50
CA HIS A 124 10.92 -6.47 0.77
C HIS A 124 10.70 -5.86 -0.62
N SER A 125 10.54 -6.72 -1.62
CA SER A 125 10.16 -6.30 -2.96
C SER A 125 9.08 -7.21 -3.54
N TRP A 126 8.09 -6.61 -4.22
CA TRP A 126 7.02 -7.31 -4.90
C TRP A 126 6.43 -6.46 -6.02
N SER A 127 5.82 -7.13 -7.00
CA SER A 127 5.10 -6.48 -8.10
C SER A 127 3.78 -5.85 -7.61
N VAL A 128 3.48 -4.65 -8.09
CA VAL A 128 2.29 -3.87 -7.78
C VAL A 128 1.69 -3.25 -9.04
N GLU A 129 0.36 -3.21 -9.10
CA GLU A 129 -0.36 -2.40 -10.08
C GLU A 129 -0.46 -0.96 -9.61
N VAL A 130 -0.17 -0.03 -10.51
CA VAL A 130 -0.13 1.40 -10.23
C VAL A 130 -0.89 2.15 -11.31
N THR A 131 -1.82 2.98 -10.89
CA THR A 131 -2.48 3.95 -11.78
C THR A 131 -1.58 5.17 -11.99
N LEU A 132 -1.43 5.59 -13.24
CA LEU A 132 -0.72 6.82 -13.60
C LEU A 132 -1.70 7.98 -13.63
N THR A 133 -1.36 9.10 -12.98
CA THR A 133 -2.23 10.28 -12.89
C THR A 133 -1.43 11.52 -12.53
N ASP A 134 -1.94 12.70 -12.90
CA ASP A 134 -1.36 13.95 -12.42
C ASP A 134 -1.75 14.19 -10.94
N ARG A 135 -0.75 14.53 -10.15
CA ARG A 135 -0.81 14.75 -8.70
C ARG A 135 0.09 15.91 -8.29
N GLU A 136 0.39 16.83 -9.20
CA GLU A 136 1.35 17.93 -8.98
C GLU A 136 1.04 18.71 -7.69
N GLN A 137 -0.24 18.99 -7.45
CA GLN A 137 -0.73 19.76 -6.29
C GLN A 137 -0.83 18.92 -5.00
N MET A 138 -0.48 17.64 -5.02
CA MET A 138 -0.66 16.72 -3.90
C MET A 138 0.65 16.55 -3.12
N ALA A 139 0.54 16.43 -1.78
CA ALA A 139 1.70 16.27 -0.89
C ALA A 139 2.54 14.99 -1.16
N TYR A 140 1.95 13.97 -1.78
CA TYR A 140 2.59 12.70 -2.06
C TYR A 140 2.47 12.32 -3.53
N ARG A 141 3.66 12.09 -4.12
CA ARG A 141 3.83 11.65 -5.50
C ARG A 141 3.46 10.18 -5.69
N MET A 142 3.35 9.40 -4.62
CA MET A 142 2.82 8.03 -4.68
C MET A 142 1.87 7.74 -3.51
N LEU A 143 0.79 7.02 -3.81
CA LEU A 143 -0.10 6.36 -2.85
C LEU A 143 0.07 4.85 -3.00
N VAL A 144 0.26 4.14 -1.90
CA VAL A 144 0.27 2.67 -1.86
C VAL A 144 -1.10 2.21 -1.37
N GLY A 145 -1.90 1.64 -2.27
CA GLY A 145 -3.27 1.22 -2.01
C GLY A 145 -3.36 -0.17 -1.37
N ARG A 146 -4.55 -0.55 -0.93
CA ARG A 146 -4.82 -1.83 -0.25
C ARG A 146 -4.35 -3.06 -1.02
N GLU A 147 -4.45 -3.08 -2.35
CA GLU A 147 -3.97 -4.22 -3.15
C GLU A 147 -2.46 -4.46 -2.99
N ALA A 148 -1.67 -3.40 -2.84
CA ALA A 148 -0.23 -3.51 -2.59
C ALA A 148 0.10 -3.81 -1.11
N LEU A 149 -0.77 -3.42 -0.18
CA LEU A 149 -0.57 -3.60 1.28
C LEU A 149 -1.05 -4.96 1.80
N SER A 150 -2.13 -5.51 1.21
CA SER A 150 -2.90 -6.63 1.75
C SER A 150 -2.03 -7.87 1.94
N GLY A 151 -2.16 -8.51 3.10
CA GLY A 151 -1.41 -9.71 3.48
C GLY A 151 0.08 -9.49 3.76
N ARG A 152 0.60 -8.26 3.60
CA ARG A 152 2.04 -7.96 3.73
C ARG A 152 2.35 -6.93 4.80
N ILE A 153 1.47 -5.94 4.96
CA ILE A 153 1.77 -4.72 5.71
C ILE A 153 0.68 -4.41 6.74
N LEU A 154 1.12 -3.99 7.92
CA LEU A 154 0.32 -3.29 8.94
C LEU A 154 0.75 -1.83 9.00
N VAL A 155 -0.20 -0.90 8.87
CA VAL A 155 0.09 0.55 8.87
C VAL A 155 -0.15 1.13 10.26
N ASP A 156 0.90 1.67 10.86
CA ASP A 156 0.85 2.45 12.10
C ASP A 156 0.68 3.95 11.76
N PRO A 157 -0.51 4.54 12.05
CA PRO A 157 -0.77 5.94 11.75
C PRO A 157 0.00 6.92 12.65
N SER A 158 0.57 6.46 13.77
CA SER A 158 1.33 7.31 14.69
C SER A 158 2.79 7.50 14.27
N ARG A 159 3.27 6.74 13.28
CA ARG A 159 4.68 6.69 12.89
C ARG A 159 4.88 7.03 11.41
N SER A 160 6.11 7.41 11.06
CA SER A 160 6.52 7.69 9.69
C SER A 160 7.98 7.30 9.49
N HIS A 161 8.33 6.85 8.28
CA HIS A 161 9.68 6.52 7.87
C HIS A 161 10.36 5.47 8.77
N ILE A 162 9.60 4.50 9.26
CA ILE A 162 10.09 3.46 10.18
C ILE A 162 11.22 2.66 9.53
N LEU A 163 11.12 2.44 8.23
CA LEU A 163 12.08 1.62 7.48
C LEU A 163 13.33 2.42 7.05
N GLY A 164 13.29 3.75 7.17
CA GLY A 164 14.34 4.63 6.68
C GLY A 164 14.54 4.54 5.16
N ARG A 165 15.74 4.93 4.70
CA ARG A 165 16.19 4.73 3.31
C ARG A 165 17.21 3.61 3.27
N HIS A 166 16.74 2.37 3.36
CA HIS A 166 17.65 1.23 3.27
C HIS A 166 17.94 0.94 1.79
N LEU A 167 19.16 1.23 1.32
CA LEU A 167 19.61 0.72 0.03
C LEU A 167 19.83 -0.79 0.20
N GLN A 168 19.40 -1.61 -0.76
CA GLN A 168 20.05 -2.90 -0.91
C GLN A 168 21.53 -2.62 -1.22
N GLY A 169 22.42 -2.87 -0.25
CA GLY A 169 23.88 -2.79 -0.45
C GLY A 169 24.65 -1.60 0.13
N GLY A 170 24.12 -0.81 1.08
CA GLY A 170 24.97 0.14 1.82
C GLY A 170 24.24 1.27 2.51
N TRP A 171 24.58 1.51 3.78
CA TRP A 171 24.06 2.62 4.57
C TRP A 171 24.56 3.96 4.00
N VAL A 172 23.69 4.97 3.93
CA VAL A 172 24.12 6.37 3.83
C VAL A 172 23.68 7.05 5.11
N HIS A 173 24.63 7.40 5.97
CA HIS A 173 24.39 8.34 7.05
C HIS A 173 24.05 9.71 6.43
N THR A 174 23.04 10.33 7.05
CA THR A 174 22.42 11.64 6.77
C THR A 174 23.28 12.67 6.06
#